data_AF-A0A202DVH8-F1
#
_entry.id   AF-A0A202DVH8-F1
#
_cell.length_a   1.000
_cell.length_b   1.000
_cell.length_c   1.000
_cell.angle_alpha   90.00
_cell.angle_beta   90.00
_cell.angle_gamma   90.00
#
_symmetry.space_group_name_H-M   'P 1'
#
loop_
_entity.id
_entity.type
_entity.pdbx_description
1 polymer ?
#
loop_
_entity_poly.entity_id
_entity_poly.type
_entity_poly.pdbx_seq_one_letter_code
_entity_poly.pdbx_strand_id
1 'polypeptide(L)'
;MLARKFVYALVIGCLVIAAPQTSKATSIADLINNNGNIMSGNLLFNNFTYASGGNMPLAADVQVIAIAGGIRFQGPFVDLFGGAGSDALITFDVSSKNPGVEQINGVSMTANTEIIGTPGQENGFVGVTETFLPGVPNASLEVFDVEPGGEVLFDSLVFAQGYDMLSVQKDILAIAGALGSTATLSFIDQTFTTTDVPEPGSMMLLLSGILGASIKRKKSVA
;
A
#
# COMPACT_ATOMS: atom_id res chain seq x y z
N MET A 1 -41.89 -48.69 -31.67
CA MET A 1 -40.61 -48.63 -30.95
C MET A 1 -40.06 -47.21 -31.10
N LEU A 2 -40.35 -46.32 -30.14
CA LEU A 2 -40.06 -44.88 -30.21
C LEU A 2 -38.67 -44.61 -29.60
N ALA A 3 -37.70 -44.19 -30.42
CA ALA A 3 -36.39 -43.76 -29.94
C ALA A 3 -36.42 -42.27 -29.56
N ARG A 4 -36.37 -41.97 -28.26
CA ARG A 4 -36.19 -40.61 -27.73
C ARG A 4 -34.72 -40.19 -27.89
N LYS A 5 -34.47 -39.15 -28.68
CA LYS A 5 -33.15 -38.51 -28.80
C LYS A 5 -32.96 -37.53 -27.64
N PHE A 6 -31.99 -37.81 -26.78
CA PHE A 6 -31.48 -36.88 -25.77
C PHE A 6 -30.55 -35.86 -26.44
N VAL A 7 -30.82 -34.57 -26.28
CA VAL A 7 -29.96 -33.48 -26.72
C VAL A 7 -29.21 -32.98 -25.49
N TYR A 8 -27.89 -33.16 -25.46
CA TYR A 8 -27.02 -32.58 -24.45
C TYR A 8 -26.64 -31.16 -24.87
N ALA A 9 -27.01 -30.17 -24.06
CA ALA A 9 -26.56 -28.79 -24.22
C ALA A 9 -25.16 -28.64 -23.61
N LEU A 10 -24.16 -28.38 -24.46
CA LEU A 10 -22.79 -28.08 -24.06
C LEU A 10 -22.70 -26.60 -23.67
N VAL A 11 -22.48 -26.32 -22.37
CA VAL A 11 -22.18 -24.96 -21.90
C VAL A 11 -20.68 -24.73 -22.06
N ILE A 12 -20.30 -23.91 -23.04
CA ILE A 12 -18.91 -23.48 -23.24
C ILE A 12 -18.67 -22.30 -22.29
N GLY A 13 -18.00 -22.55 -21.17
CA GLY A 13 -17.49 -21.50 -20.29
C GLY A 13 -16.36 -20.74 -20.97
N CYS A 14 -16.57 -19.45 -21.23
CA CYS A 14 -15.53 -18.56 -21.74
C CYS A 14 -14.55 -18.25 -20.59
N LEU A 15 -13.37 -18.88 -20.63
CA LEU A 15 -12.29 -18.58 -19.70
C LEU A 15 -11.65 -17.24 -20.11
N VAL A 16 -12.01 -16.15 -19.42
CA VAL A 16 -11.36 -14.85 -19.61
C VAL A 16 -10.00 -14.93 -18.93
N ILE A 17 -8.95 -15.12 -19.72
CA ILE A 17 -7.56 -14.98 -19.27
C ILE A 17 -7.29 -13.48 -19.15
N ALA A 18 -7.30 -12.95 -17.93
CA ALA A 18 -6.91 -11.57 -17.67
C ALA A 18 -5.44 -11.38 -18.08
N ALA A 19 -5.18 -10.48 -19.03
CA ALA A 19 -3.81 -10.12 -19.41
C ALA A 19 -3.11 -9.47 -18.20
N PRO A 20 -1.80 -9.75 -17.97
CA PRO A 20 -1.04 -9.06 -16.95
C PRO A 20 -1.01 -7.56 -17.31
N GLN A 21 -1.61 -6.72 -16.46
CA GLN A 21 -1.49 -5.28 -16.57
C GLN A 21 -0.03 -4.93 -16.23
N THR A 22 0.76 -4.58 -17.25
CA THR A 22 2.09 -3.99 -17.03
C THR A 22 1.87 -2.60 -16.43
N SER A 23 2.04 -2.52 -15.11
CA SER A 23 2.03 -1.26 -14.36
C SER A 23 3.07 -0.30 -14.95
N LYS A 24 2.61 0.83 -15.49
CA LYS A 24 3.47 1.89 -16.01
C LYS A 24 3.95 2.74 -14.85
N ALA A 25 5.26 2.86 -14.67
CA ALA A 25 5.84 3.84 -13.76
C ALA A 25 5.41 5.26 -14.15
N THR A 26 4.94 6.03 -13.18
CA THR A 26 4.49 7.42 -13.37
C THR A 26 5.21 8.31 -12.38
N SER A 27 5.73 9.46 -12.84
CA SER A 27 6.46 10.35 -11.93
C SER A 27 5.51 11.00 -10.92
N ILE A 28 6.02 11.35 -9.74
CA ILE A 28 5.23 12.12 -8.76
C ILE A 28 4.83 13.48 -9.36
N ALA A 29 5.71 14.11 -10.14
CA ALA A 29 5.39 15.36 -10.83
C ALA A 29 4.17 15.21 -11.76
N ASP A 30 4.06 14.13 -12.52
CA ASP A 30 2.92 13.89 -13.41
C ASP A 30 1.63 13.63 -12.62
N LEU A 31 1.73 12.90 -11.50
CA LEU A 31 0.58 12.64 -10.62
C LEU A 31 0.06 13.93 -9.98
N ILE A 32 0.95 14.84 -9.57
CA ILE A 32 0.58 16.16 -9.03
C ILE A 32 -0.04 17.03 -10.13
N ASN A 33 0.68 17.23 -11.23
CA ASN A 33 0.31 18.21 -12.26
C ASN A 33 -1.00 17.86 -12.99
N ASN A 34 -1.32 16.57 -13.10
CA ASN A 34 -2.51 16.09 -13.80
C ASN A 34 -3.63 15.61 -12.88
N ASN A 35 -3.49 15.76 -11.55
CA ASN A 35 -4.35 15.09 -10.56
C ASN A 35 -4.50 13.59 -10.86
N GLY A 36 -3.37 12.96 -11.19
CA GLY A 36 -3.29 11.57 -11.58
C GLY A 36 -3.58 10.62 -10.42
N ASN A 37 -3.76 9.35 -10.75
CA ASN A 37 -3.94 8.29 -9.78
C ASN A 37 -3.18 7.03 -10.21
N ILE A 38 -2.87 6.19 -9.22
CA ILE A 38 -2.33 4.85 -9.40
C ILE A 38 -3.37 3.85 -8.90
N MET A 39 -3.59 2.79 -9.65
CA MET A 39 -4.50 1.71 -9.27
C MET A 39 -3.68 0.45 -9.03
N SER A 40 -3.88 -0.21 -7.88
CA SER A 40 -3.31 -1.52 -7.60
C SER A 40 -4.37 -2.43 -6.99
N GLY A 41 -4.75 -3.50 -7.70
CA GLY A 41 -5.84 -4.37 -7.26
C GLY A 41 -7.12 -3.58 -6.99
N ASN A 42 -7.61 -3.64 -5.76
CA ASN A 42 -8.79 -2.92 -5.28
C ASN A 42 -8.48 -1.60 -4.58
N LEU A 43 -7.25 -1.11 -4.68
CA LEU A 43 -6.82 0.16 -4.10
C LEU A 43 -6.68 1.23 -5.19
N LEU A 44 -7.02 2.45 -4.82
CA LEU A 44 -6.83 3.68 -5.59
C LEU A 44 -5.96 4.63 -4.77
N PHE A 45 -4.86 5.08 -5.37
CA PHE A 45 -3.92 6.05 -4.80
C PHE A 45 -4.02 7.35 -5.57
N ASN A 46 -4.26 8.47 -4.90
CA ASN A 46 -4.46 9.78 -5.53
C ASN A 46 -4.08 10.92 -4.58
N ASN A 47 -4.33 12.17 -5.00
CA ASN A 47 -4.06 13.38 -4.22
C ASN A 47 -2.60 13.50 -3.76
N PHE A 48 -1.68 13.11 -4.66
CA PHE A 48 -0.25 13.16 -4.39
C PHE A 48 0.21 14.60 -4.16
N THR A 49 1.09 14.81 -3.18
CA THR A 49 1.90 16.02 -3.03
C THR A 49 3.35 15.65 -2.73
N TYR A 50 4.26 16.58 -3.02
CA TYR A 50 5.68 16.40 -2.77
C TYR A 50 6.35 17.72 -2.42
N ALA A 51 7.13 17.71 -1.35
CA ALA A 51 8.06 18.77 -1.01
C ALA A 51 9.42 18.14 -0.71
N SER A 52 10.49 18.78 -1.13
CA SER A 52 11.85 18.30 -0.87
C SER A 52 12.81 19.44 -0.56
N GLY A 53 13.87 19.10 0.17
CA GLY A 53 14.98 19.98 0.53
C GLY A 53 16.31 19.22 0.55
N GLY A 54 17.42 19.98 0.56
CA GLY A 54 18.77 19.41 0.51
C GLY A 54 19.07 18.74 -0.83
N ASN A 55 19.57 17.51 -0.77
CA ASN A 55 19.94 16.67 -1.91
C ASN A 55 18.84 15.68 -2.32
N MET A 56 17.63 15.80 -1.76
CA MET A 56 16.49 15.00 -2.20
C MET A 56 16.14 15.24 -3.68
N PRO A 57 15.63 14.21 -4.38
CA PRO A 57 15.31 14.31 -5.79
C PRO A 57 14.19 15.34 -6.05
N LEU A 58 14.10 15.78 -7.31
CA LEU A 58 12.93 16.52 -7.76
C LEU A 58 11.75 15.55 -7.95
N ALA A 59 10.52 16.05 -7.85
CA ALA A 59 9.30 15.24 -8.04
C ALA A 59 9.26 14.49 -9.40
N ALA A 60 9.93 15.01 -10.43
CA ALA A 60 10.00 14.39 -11.75
C ALA A 60 10.91 13.14 -11.78
N ASP A 61 11.85 13.05 -10.84
CA ASP A 61 12.83 11.96 -10.74
C ASP A 61 12.40 10.85 -9.77
N VAL A 62 11.26 11.04 -9.09
CA VAL A 62 10.64 10.02 -8.24
C VAL A 62 9.48 9.37 -8.98
N GLN A 63 9.55 8.06 -9.15
CA GLN A 63 8.53 7.25 -9.79
C GLN A 63 7.62 6.60 -8.76
N VAL A 64 6.33 6.56 -9.07
CA VAL A 64 5.32 5.75 -8.36
C VAL A 64 4.91 4.61 -9.27
N ILE A 65 5.03 3.39 -8.76
CA ILE A 65 4.82 2.16 -9.51
C ILE A 65 3.80 1.32 -8.75
N ALA A 66 2.70 0.90 -9.39
CA ALA A 66 1.81 -0.07 -8.75
C ALA A 66 2.52 -1.40 -8.56
N ILE A 67 2.48 -1.95 -7.34
CA ILE A 67 2.95 -3.29 -6.97
C ILE A 67 1.78 -4.08 -6.38
N ALA A 68 1.89 -5.40 -6.26
CA ALA A 68 0.79 -6.21 -5.72
C ALA A 68 0.38 -5.74 -4.32
N GLY A 69 -0.87 -5.29 -4.18
CA GLY A 69 -1.41 -4.80 -2.90
C GLY A 69 -0.92 -3.40 -2.49
N GLY A 70 -0.29 -2.64 -3.38
CA GLY A 70 0.34 -1.38 -2.97
C GLY A 70 0.97 -0.54 -4.07
N ILE A 71 1.86 0.35 -3.65
CA ILE A 71 2.70 1.18 -4.51
C ILE A 71 4.16 1.14 -4.06
N ARG A 72 5.07 1.31 -5.02
CA ARG A 72 6.49 1.57 -4.79
C ARG A 72 6.79 3.02 -5.15
N PHE A 73 7.45 3.72 -4.24
CA PHE A 73 8.20 4.94 -4.57
C PHE A 73 9.62 4.55 -4.93
N GLN A 74 10.12 5.01 -6.08
CA GLN A 74 11.47 4.73 -6.53
C GLN A 74 12.14 6.00 -7.04
N GLY A 75 13.30 6.33 -6.49
CA GLY A 75 14.03 7.55 -6.82
C GLY A 75 15.37 7.61 -6.08
N PRO A 76 16.28 8.53 -6.44
CA PRO A 76 17.57 8.66 -5.78
C PRO A 76 17.47 9.55 -4.53
N PHE A 77 16.85 9.04 -3.46
CA PHE A 77 16.78 9.78 -2.19
C PHE A 77 18.15 9.70 -1.51
N VAL A 78 18.85 10.84 -1.42
CA VAL A 78 20.23 10.88 -0.95
C VAL A 78 20.50 12.09 -0.08
N ASP A 79 21.50 11.96 0.79
CA ASP A 79 22.18 13.08 1.43
C ASP A 79 23.69 12.92 1.29
N LEU A 80 24.37 14.02 0.97
CA LEU A 80 25.82 14.07 0.84
C LEU A 80 26.44 14.86 2.00
N PHE A 81 27.59 14.40 2.51
CA PHE A 81 28.28 15.11 3.57
C PHE A 81 28.64 16.54 3.18
N GLY A 82 28.59 17.45 4.17
CA GLY A 82 29.01 18.84 4.04
C GLY A 82 27.87 19.83 3.83
N GLY A 83 26.62 19.34 3.79
CA GLY A 83 25.39 20.14 3.77
C GLY A 83 24.60 20.07 5.10
N ALA A 84 23.42 20.69 5.08
CA ALA A 84 22.35 20.34 6.02
C ALA A 84 21.69 19.04 5.55
N GLY A 85 21.05 18.32 6.48
CA GLY A 85 20.32 17.09 6.13
C GLY A 85 19.27 17.30 5.04
N SER A 86 19.02 16.23 4.31
CA SER A 86 18.08 16.18 3.20
C SER A 86 16.74 15.62 3.68
N ASP A 87 15.66 16.24 3.23
CA ASP A 87 14.30 15.94 3.71
C ASP A 87 13.32 15.93 2.54
N ALA A 88 12.45 14.93 2.48
CA ALA A 88 11.37 14.84 1.50
C ALA A 88 10.08 14.37 2.15
N LEU A 89 9.02 15.16 1.91
CA LEU A 89 7.67 14.88 2.36
C LEU A 89 6.80 14.48 1.15
N ILE A 90 6.23 13.28 1.20
CA ILE A 90 5.24 12.79 0.25
C ILE A 90 3.91 12.65 0.98
N THR A 91 2.82 13.17 0.42
CA THR A 91 1.46 12.87 0.91
C THR A 91 0.61 12.30 -0.21
N PHE A 92 -0.35 11.44 0.12
CA PHE A 92 -1.35 10.93 -0.81
C PHE A 92 -2.51 10.30 -0.03
N ASP A 93 -3.63 10.07 -0.71
CA ASP A 93 -4.73 9.27 -0.20
C ASP A 93 -4.71 7.87 -0.81
N VAL A 94 -5.04 6.87 -0.01
CA VAL A 94 -5.34 5.52 -0.46
C VAL A 94 -6.78 5.19 -0.11
N SER A 95 -7.52 4.64 -1.07
CA SER A 95 -8.92 4.26 -0.88
C SER A 95 -9.23 2.89 -1.45
N SER A 96 -10.16 2.20 -0.82
CA SER A 96 -10.80 1.00 -1.35
C SER A 96 -11.70 1.36 -2.53
N LYS A 97 -11.66 0.57 -3.60
CA LYS A 97 -12.57 0.71 -4.75
C LYS A 97 -14.00 0.30 -4.44
N ASN A 98 -14.18 -0.53 -3.41
CA ASN A 98 -15.50 -0.99 -2.97
C ASN A 98 -15.73 -0.56 -1.50
N PRO A 99 -15.88 0.75 -1.21
CA PRO A 99 -16.13 1.23 0.14
C PRO A 99 -17.33 0.53 0.78
N GLY A 100 -17.20 0.17 2.06
CA GLY A 100 -18.22 -0.54 2.83
C GLY A 100 -18.34 -2.05 2.53
N VAL A 101 -17.66 -2.56 1.50
CA VAL A 101 -17.53 -4.01 1.21
C VAL A 101 -16.11 -4.47 1.50
N GLU A 102 -15.11 -3.68 1.13
CA GLU A 102 -13.70 -3.95 1.40
C GLU A 102 -13.11 -2.76 2.16
N GLN A 103 -12.46 -3.03 3.29
CA GLN A 103 -11.84 -2.01 4.12
C GLN A 103 -10.36 -2.28 4.34
N ILE A 104 -9.56 -1.23 4.32
CA ILE A 104 -8.13 -1.25 4.63
C ILE A 104 -7.99 -1.47 6.13
N ASN A 105 -7.28 -2.53 6.53
CA ASN A 105 -7.13 -2.91 7.93
C ASN A 105 -5.67 -3.15 8.35
N GLY A 106 -4.73 -3.00 7.42
CA GLY A 106 -3.32 -3.08 7.72
C GLY A 106 -2.46 -2.43 6.64
N VAL A 107 -1.22 -2.15 7.01
CA VAL A 107 -0.23 -1.49 6.17
C VAL A 107 1.16 -2.04 6.53
N SER A 108 2.02 -2.15 5.54
CA SER A 108 3.43 -2.49 5.74
C SER A 108 4.32 -1.69 4.81
N MET A 109 5.52 -1.40 5.29
CA MET A 109 6.54 -0.64 4.60
C MET A 109 7.85 -1.41 4.59
N THR A 110 8.49 -1.45 3.43
CA THR A 110 9.86 -1.96 3.27
C THR A 110 10.68 -0.91 2.54
N ALA A 111 11.91 -0.66 2.97
CA ALA A 111 12.83 0.23 2.27
C ALA A 111 14.25 -0.31 2.26
N ASN A 112 15.07 0.16 1.32
CA ASN A 112 16.50 -0.16 1.25
C ASN A 112 17.34 1.03 1.73
N THR A 113 17.14 1.43 2.97
CA THR A 113 18.00 2.41 3.65
C THR A 113 19.43 1.90 3.73
N GLU A 114 20.41 2.73 3.38
CA GLU A 114 21.82 2.37 3.45
C GLU A 114 22.68 3.62 3.73
N ILE A 115 23.64 3.51 4.65
CA ILE A 115 24.73 4.48 4.81
C ILE A 115 26.00 3.94 4.13
N ILE A 116 26.39 4.55 3.03
CA ILE A 116 27.60 4.17 2.28
C ILE A 116 28.76 5.07 2.70
N GLY A 117 29.91 4.51 3.04
CA GLY A 117 31.10 5.27 3.41
C GLY A 117 32.40 4.49 3.26
N THR A 118 33.50 5.08 3.69
CA THR A 118 34.75 4.32 3.87
C THR A 118 34.59 3.42 5.10
N PRO A 119 35.01 2.14 5.06
CA PRO A 119 34.93 1.22 6.20
C PRO A 119 35.42 1.83 7.52
N GLY A 120 34.54 1.89 8.51
CA GLY A 120 34.77 2.48 9.82
C GLY A 120 34.56 3.99 9.89
N GLN A 121 34.03 4.60 8.82
CA GLN A 121 33.65 6.02 8.72
C GLN A 121 32.22 6.18 8.18
N GLU A 122 31.46 5.09 8.05
CA GLU A 122 30.02 5.14 7.87
C GLU A 122 29.42 5.79 9.12
N ASN A 123 28.95 7.03 8.96
CA ASN A 123 28.27 7.75 10.02
C ASN A 123 27.12 8.52 9.37
N GLY A 124 25.91 8.37 9.88
CA GLY A 124 24.74 8.99 9.30
C GLY A 124 23.43 8.35 9.72
N PHE A 125 22.36 8.87 9.15
CA PHE A 125 21.01 8.41 9.35
C PHE A 125 20.26 8.49 8.03
N VAL A 126 19.51 7.46 7.67
CA VAL A 126 18.46 7.57 6.66
C VAL A 126 17.26 6.82 7.16
N GLY A 127 16.09 7.46 7.10
CA GLY A 127 14.87 6.87 7.61
C GLY A 127 13.64 7.37 6.88
N VAL A 128 12.60 6.55 6.96
CA VAL A 128 11.28 6.86 6.46
C VAL A 128 10.30 6.68 7.61
N THR A 129 9.60 7.75 7.95
CA THR A 129 8.48 7.72 8.89
C THR A 129 7.19 7.90 8.13
N GLU A 130 6.23 7.03 8.37
CA GLU A 130 4.90 7.14 7.78
C GLU A 130 3.85 7.36 8.87
N THR A 131 2.89 8.24 8.62
CA THR A 131 1.78 8.52 9.52
C THR A 131 0.46 8.60 8.75
N PHE A 132 -0.64 8.33 9.43
CA PHE A 132 -1.97 8.23 8.82
C PHE A 132 -2.92 9.32 9.34
N LEU A 133 -2.51 10.59 9.24
CA LEU A 133 -3.25 11.72 9.80
C LEU A 133 -4.24 12.33 8.81
N PRO A 134 -5.39 12.85 9.28
CA PRO A 134 -5.88 12.81 10.66
C PRO A 134 -6.61 11.49 11.03
N GLY A 135 -6.71 10.54 10.10
CA GLY A 135 -7.61 9.39 10.19
C GLY A 135 -7.29 8.38 11.30
N VAL A 136 -6.01 8.11 11.57
CA VAL A 136 -5.55 7.14 12.58
C VAL A 136 -4.46 7.81 13.44
N PRO A 137 -4.85 8.61 14.44
CA PRO A 137 -3.88 9.29 15.29
C PRO A 137 -3.01 8.28 16.05
N ASN A 138 -1.72 8.56 16.16
CA ASN A 138 -0.68 7.73 16.80
C ASN A 138 -0.32 6.42 16.07
N ALA A 139 -0.86 6.19 14.87
CA ALA A 139 -0.39 5.13 14.00
C ALA A 139 0.77 5.64 13.15
N SER A 140 1.91 4.95 13.23
CA SER A 140 3.07 5.22 12.39
C SER A 140 3.80 3.94 12.02
N LEU A 141 4.54 4.00 10.91
CA LEU A 141 5.56 3.02 10.54
C LEU A 141 6.92 3.70 10.50
N GLU A 142 7.97 2.99 10.86
CA GLU A 142 9.34 3.50 10.82
C GLU A 142 10.31 2.46 10.26
N VAL A 143 11.03 2.83 9.21
CA VAL A 143 12.18 2.07 8.70
C VAL A 143 13.38 3.01 8.65
N PHE A 144 14.54 2.55 9.08
CA PHE A 144 15.74 3.38 9.17
C PHE A 144 17.02 2.55 9.08
N ASP A 145 18.09 3.24 8.75
CA ASP A 145 19.47 2.81 8.95
C ASP A 145 20.21 3.96 9.64
N VAL A 146 20.91 3.65 10.74
CA VAL A 146 21.74 4.61 11.46
C VAL A 146 23.10 3.98 11.73
N GLU A 147 24.15 4.67 11.28
CA GLU A 147 25.52 4.25 11.49
C GLU A 147 26.28 5.32 12.30
N PRO A 148 27.10 4.94 13.31
CA PRO A 148 27.12 3.62 13.93
C PRO A 148 25.80 3.34 14.68
N GLY A 149 25.25 2.14 14.51
CA GLY A 149 24.00 1.80 15.19
C GLY A 149 23.35 0.51 14.70
N GLY A 150 22.19 0.63 14.06
CA GLY A 150 21.41 -0.50 13.60
C GLY A 150 20.35 -0.11 12.58
N GLU A 151 19.76 -1.12 11.97
CA GLU A 151 18.82 -0.96 10.87
C GLU A 151 17.47 -1.64 11.16
N VAL A 152 16.41 -1.06 10.60
CA VAL A 152 15.06 -1.61 10.49
C VAL A 152 14.60 -1.38 9.06
N LEU A 153 14.60 -2.42 8.24
CA LEU A 153 14.27 -2.31 6.80
C LEU A 153 12.80 -2.65 6.50
N PHE A 154 12.04 -3.09 7.50
CA PHE A 154 10.64 -3.48 7.38
C PHE A 154 9.86 -3.13 8.64
N ASP A 155 8.68 -2.58 8.48
CA ASP A 155 7.72 -2.36 9.56
C ASP A 155 6.28 -2.57 9.07
N SER A 156 5.38 -2.93 9.98
CA SER A 156 3.97 -3.15 9.65
C SER A 156 3.06 -2.84 10.83
N LEU A 157 1.84 -2.42 10.49
CA LEU A 157 0.80 -2.07 11.44
C LEU A 157 -0.53 -2.68 11.00
N VAL A 158 -1.24 -3.25 11.96
CA VAL A 158 -2.64 -3.65 11.81
C VAL A 158 -3.50 -2.62 12.53
N PHE A 159 -4.49 -2.10 11.82
CA PHE A 159 -5.41 -1.11 12.36
C PHE A 159 -6.48 -1.78 13.25
N ALA A 160 -6.92 -1.06 14.27
CA ALA A 160 -7.98 -1.54 15.17
C ALA A 160 -9.36 -1.66 14.50
N GLN A 161 -9.57 -0.93 13.40
CA GLN A 161 -10.79 -0.95 12.59
C GLN A 161 -10.42 -0.86 11.10
N GLY A 162 -11.39 -1.19 10.23
CA GLY A 162 -11.25 -0.99 8.80
C GLY A 162 -11.52 0.46 8.36
N TYR A 163 -10.83 0.91 7.32
CA TYR A 163 -10.98 2.22 6.72
C TYR A 163 -11.27 2.11 5.22
N ASP A 164 -12.23 2.89 4.72
CA ASP A 164 -12.49 2.99 3.28
C ASP A 164 -11.44 3.88 2.58
N MET A 165 -10.87 4.83 3.32
CA MET A 165 -9.85 5.77 2.87
C MET A 165 -8.90 6.11 4.02
N LEU A 166 -7.61 6.22 3.70
CA LEU A 166 -6.57 6.75 4.59
C LEU A 166 -5.80 7.85 3.87
N SER A 167 -5.56 8.94 4.58
CA SER A 167 -4.58 9.94 4.17
C SER A 167 -3.22 9.54 4.76
N VAL A 168 -2.22 9.46 3.90
CA VAL A 168 -0.87 9.01 4.23
C VAL A 168 0.09 10.19 4.10
N GLN A 169 0.91 10.39 5.13
CA GLN A 169 2.04 11.30 5.11
C GLN A 169 3.31 10.51 5.35
N LYS A 170 4.24 10.59 4.40
CA LYS A 170 5.54 9.91 4.42
C LYS A 170 6.64 10.95 4.45
N ASP A 171 7.46 10.88 5.48
CA ASP A 171 8.58 11.77 5.74
C ASP A 171 9.88 10.98 5.55
N ILE A 172 10.78 11.46 4.71
CA ILE A 172 12.05 10.82 4.38
C ILE A 172 13.15 11.77 4.82
N LEU A 173 13.93 11.35 5.81
CA LEU A 173 15.05 12.13 6.33
C LEU A 173 16.35 11.39 6.07
N ALA A 174 17.33 12.07 5.50
CA ALA A 174 18.67 11.55 5.25
C ALA A 174 19.73 12.55 5.73
N ILE A 175 20.75 12.03 6.43
CA ILE A 175 21.84 12.80 7.04
C ILE A 175 23.13 12.00 6.87
N ALA A 176 24.06 12.51 6.09
CA ALA A 176 25.43 12.02 5.99
C ALA A 176 26.30 12.69 7.06
N GLY A 177 26.71 11.91 8.06
CA GLY A 177 27.35 12.39 9.29
C GLY A 177 28.87 12.46 9.26
N ALA A 178 29.55 11.95 8.24
CA ALA A 178 31.02 12.00 8.15
C ALA A 178 31.53 12.26 6.73
N LEU A 179 32.78 12.75 6.63
CA LEU A 179 33.39 13.02 5.34
C LEU A 179 33.48 11.74 4.50
N GLY A 180 32.85 11.77 3.32
CA GLY A 180 32.81 10.62 2.41
C GLY A 180 31.68 9.63 2.70
N SER A 181 30.83 9.88 3.70
CA SER A 181 29.57 9.14 3.87
C SER A 181 28.48 9.68 2.94
N THR A 182 27.59 8.81 2.49
CA THR A 182 26.38 9.11 1.74
C THR A 182 25.24 8.32 2.37
N ALA A 183 24.19 9.01 2.76
CA ALA A 183 22.96 8.37 3.20
C ALA A 183 22.07 8.18 1.97
N THR A 184 21.61 6.97 1.69
CA THR A 184 20.87 6.67 0.45
C THR A 184 19.67 5.76 0.69
N LEU A 185 18.65 5.96 -0.15
CA LEU A 185 17.47 5.13 -0.23
C LEU A 185 16.96 5.16 -1.68
N SER A 186 16.70 3.97 -2.25
CA SER A 186 16.38 3.84 -3.68
C SER A 186 14.93 3.49 -3.95
N PHE A 187 14.30 2.76 -3.02
CA PHE A 187 12.89 2.41 -3.10
C PHE A 187 12.24 2.31 -1.73
N ILE A 188 10.93 2.52 -1.74
CA ILE A 188 10.02 2.30 -0.61
C ILE A 188 8.83 1.54 -1.14
N ASP A 189 8.69 0.29 -0.71
CA ASP A 189 7.48 -0.50 -0.96
C ASP A 189 6.49 -0.25 0.15
N GLN A 190 5.26 0.01 -0.24
CA GLN A 190 4.16 0.20 0.68
C GLN A 190 2.97 -0.61 0.22
N THR A 191 2.54 -1.53 1.06
CA THR A 191 1.41 -2.42 0.77
C THR A 191 0.34 -2.31 1.84
N PHE A 192 -0.91 -2.47 1.42
CA PHE A 192 -2.07 -2.41 2.29
C PHE A 192 -2.79 -3.75 2.27
N THR A 193 -3.27 -4.16 3.44
CA THR A 193 -4.15 -5.32 3.58
C THR A 193 -5.59 -4.83 3.64
N THR A 194 -6.47 -5.54 2.94
CA THR A 194 -7.91 -5.30 2.95
C THR A 194 -8.65 -6.53 3.46
N THR A 195 -9.80 -6.29 4.10
CA THR A 195 -10.72 -7.35 4.54
C THR A 195 -12.13 -7.07 4.07
N ASP A 196 -12.83 -8.15 3.68
CA ASP A 196 -14.24 -8.08 3.31
C ASP A 196 -15.09 -7.86 4.56
N VAL A 197 -15.93 -6.84 4.51
CA VAL A 197 -16.99 -6.57 5.48
C VAL A 197 -18.22 -7.38 5.05
N PRO A 198 -18.71 -8.34 5.87
CA PRO A 198 -19.89 -9.11 5.53
C PRO A 198 -21.09 -8.18 5.32
N GLU A 199 -21.74 -8.29 4.16
CA GLU A 199 -22.92 -7.49 3.86
C GLU A 199 -24.02 -7.74 4.92
N PRO A 200 -24.62 -6.67 5.51
CA PRO A 200 -25.70 -6.84 6.49
C PRO A 200 -26.88 -7.67 5.99
N GLY A 201 -27.14 -7.63 4.67
CA GLY A 201 -28.18 -8.43 4.02
C GLY A 201 -27.90 -9.93 4.03
N SER A 202 -26.63 -10.34 3.87
CA SER A 202 -26.22 -11.75 3.93
C SER A 202 -26.39 -12.32 5.34
N MET A 203 -26.13 -11.50 6.37
CA MET A 203 -26.43 -11.88 7.76
C MET A 203 -27.94 -12.01 8.02
N MET A 204 -28.75 -11.07 7.52
CA MET A 204 -30.21 -11.15 7.62
C MET A 204 -30.78 -12.37 6.89
N LEU A 205 -30.26 -12.69 5.70
CA LEU A 205 -30.68 -13.86 4.93
C LEU A 205 -30.32 -15.16 5.66
N LEU A 206 -29.11 -15.26 6.23
CA LEU A 206 -28.69 -16.40 7.02
C LEU A 206 -29.58 -16.58 8.28
N LEU A 207 -29.84 -15.50 9.01
CA LEU A 207 -30.71 -15.52 10.19
C LEU A 207 -32.15 -15.92 9.84
N SER A 208 -32.70 -15.39 8.74
CA SER A 208 -34.04 -15.75 8.28
C SER A 208 -34.12 -17.20 7.77
N GLY A 209 -33.05 -17.73 7.18
CA GLY A 209 -32.93 -19.14 6.81
C GLY A 209 -32.95 -20.09 8.02
N ILE A 210 -32.22 -19.75 9.10
CA ILE A 210 -32.19 -20.54 10.34
C ILE A 210 -33.56 -20.55 11.03
N LEU A 211 -34.22 -19.40 11.10
CA LEU A 211 -35.58 -19.30 11.66
C LEU A 211 -36.60 -20.07 10.81
N GLY A 212 -36.53 -19.98 9.48
CA GLY A 212 -37.41 -20.72 8.57
C GLY A 212 -37.25 -22.25 8.65
N ALA A 213 -36.02 -22.74 8.82
CA ALA A 213 -35.74 -24.17 8.97
C ALA A 213 -36.23 -24.73 10.33
N SER A 214 -36.18 -23.91 11.38
CA SER A 214 -36.61 -24.30 12.73
C SER A 214 -38.12 -24.48 12.85
N ILE A 215 -38.90 -23.73 12.05
CA ILE A 215 -40.37 -23.79 12.06
C ILE A 215 -40.90 -25.04 11.34
N LYS A 216 -40.17 -25.62 10.39
CA LYS A 216 -40.59 -26.83 9.64
C LYS A 216 -40.38 -28.16 10.38
N ARG A 217 -39.77 -28.18 11.58
CA ARG A 217 -39.46 -29.44 12.29
C ARG A 217 -40.59 -30.01 13.17
N LYS A 218 -41.77 -29.37 13.22
CA LYS A 218 -42.95 -29.89 13.94
C LYS A 218 -44.07 -30.32 12.97
N LYS A 219 -43.91 -31.46 12.29
CA LYS A 219 -45.02 -32.33 11.83
C LYS A 219 -44.49 -33.63 11.22
N SER A 220 -44.31 -34.64 12.06
CA SER A 220 -44.59 -36.04 11.69
C SER A 220 -44.59 -36.89 12.97
N VAL A 221 -45.75 -36.98 13.62
CA VAL A 221 -46.13 -38.11 14.47
C VAL A 221 -47.57 -38.43 14.09
N ALA A 222 -47.74 -39.46 13.27
CA ALA A 222 -48.93 -40.27 13.11
C ALA A 222 -48.46 -41.64 12.62
#